data_AF-A0A2H5YX12-F1
#
_entry.id   AF-A0A2H5YX12-F1
#
_cell.length_a   1.000
_cell.length_b   1.000
_cell.length_c   1.000
_cell.angle_alpha   90.00
_cell.angle_beta   90.00
_cell.angle_gamma   90.00
#
_symmetry.space_group_name_H-M   'P 1'
#
loop_
_entity.id
_entity.type
_entity.pdbx_description
1 polymer ?
#
loop_
_entity_poly.entity_id
_entity_poly.type
_entity_poly.pdbx_seq_one_letter_code
_entity_poly.pdbx_strand_id
1 'polypeptide(L)'
;MTPAHIDPEAVRDAMLSVPGVVGVHDLHVWTVTSGFVALSGHVEVDETRPWPDVLLDLARVLRVRFGILHVTLQPEQPAALPEAFRGCSLESPEGLRSCLLPLDEVPLTTHRH
;
A
#
# COMPACT_ATOMS: atom_id res chain seq x y z
N MET A 1 16.18 3.86 6.31
CA MET A 1 16.78 3.82 4.96
C MET A 1 16.49 2.48 4.33
N THR A 2 16.16 2.46 3.03
CA THR A 2 15.95 1.23 2.26
C THR A 2 17.26 0.43 2.19
N PRO A 3 17.26 -0.88 2.48
CA PRO A 3 18.46 -1.70 2.33
C PRO A 3 18.92 -1.76 0.87
N ALA A 4 20.23 -1.63 0.62
CA ALA A 4 20.77 -1.56 -0.74
C ALA A 4 20.50 -2.79 -1.64
N HIS A 5 20.15 -3.94 -1.05
CA HIS A 5 19.82 -5.17 -1.78
C HIS A 5 18.32 -5.30 -2.11
N ILE A 6 17.49 -4.38 -1.64
CA ILE A 6 16.05 -4.37 -1.94
C ILE A 6 15.78 -3.29 -2.98
N ASP A 7 15.21 -3.71 -4.11
CA ASP A 7 14.64 -2.85 -5.12
C ASP A 7 13.13 -2.66 -4.84
N PRO A 8 12.68 -1.47 -4.44
CA PRO A 8 11.27 -1.21 -4.15
C PRO A 8 10.33 -1.46 -5.34
N GLU A 9 10.79 -1.26 -6.58
CA GLU A 9 9.96 -1.51 -7.76
C GLU A 9 9.77 -3.02 -8.00
N ALA A 10 10.84 -3.81 -7.82
CA ALA A 10 10.73 -5.27 -7.86
C ALA A 10 9.79 -5.81 -6.75
N VAL A 11 9.78 -5.18 -5.57
CA VAL A 11 8.83 -5.51 -4.49
C VAL A 11 7.40 -5.18 -4.91
N ARG A 12 7.17 -3.98 -5.45
CA ARG A 12 5.86 -3.55 -5.96
C ARG A 12 5.32 -4.51 -7.02
N ASP A 13 6.13 -4.84 -8.02
CA ASP A 13 5.75 -5.76 -9.09
C ASP A 13 5.39 -7.15 -8.57
N ALA A 14 6.14 -7.63 -7.57
CA ALA A 14 5.84 -8.90 -6.93
C ALA A 14 4.51 -8.87 -6.16
N MET A 15 4.21 -7.76 -5.48
CA MET A 15 2.93 -7.57 -4.79
C MET A 15 1.76 -7.48 -5.78
N LEU A 16 1.92 -6.77 -6.90
CA LEU A 16 0.92 -6.69 -7.98
C LEU A 16 0.64 -8.04 -8.66
N SER A 17 1.56 -9.00 -8.55
CA SER A 17 1.34 -10.35 -9.07
C SER A 17 0.44 -11.23 -8.18
N VAL A 18 0.10 -10.77 -6.98
CA VAL A 18 -0.81 -11.50 -6.07
C VAL A 18 -2.26 -11.32 -6.52
N PRO A 19 -3.03 -12.39 -6.77
CA PRO A 19 -4.43 -12.28 -7.15
C PRO A 19 -5.24 -11.50 -6.10
N GLY A 20 -6.06 -10.56 -6.56
CA GLY A 20 -6.85 -9.65 -5.71
C GLY A 20 -6.16 -8.30 -5.44
N VAL A 21 -4.88 -8.14 -5.80
CA VAL A 21 -4.17 -6.86 -5.73
C VAL A 21 -4.29 -6.13 -7.06
N VAL A 22 -4.75 -4.89 -7.03
CA VAL A 22 -4.94 -4.06 -8.23
C VAL A 22 -4.09 -2.79 -8.22
N GLY A 23 -3.50 -2.45 -7.08
CA GLY A 23 -2.62 -1.30 -6.91
C GLY A 23 -1.76 -1.43 -5.66
N VAL A 24 -0.56 -0.87 -5.71
CA VAL A 24 0.37 -0.79 -4.57
C VAL A 24 1.04 0.57 -4.61
N HIS A 25 0.96 1.33 -3.52
CA HIS A 25 1.55 2.67 -3.43
C HIS A 25 2.00 2.97 -2.00
N ASP A 26 2.70 4.10 -1.83
CA ASP A 26 3.32 4.51 -0.56
C ASP A 26 4.17 3.41 0.09
N LEU A 27 4.99 2.74 -0.72
CA LEU A 27 5.78 1.58 -0.27
C LEU A 27 7.06 2.05 0.44
N HIS A 28 7.14 1.82 1.74
CA HIS A 28 8.30 2.13 2.57
C HIS A 28 8.98 0.84 2.99
N VAL A 29 10.28 0.73 2.73
CA VAL A 29 11.11 -0.39 3.17
C VAL A 29 12.28 0.13 3.99
N TRP A 30 12.55 -0.49 5.13
CA TRP A 30 13.67 -0.08 5.96
C TRP A 30 14.31 -1.24 6.72
N THR A 31 15.58 -1.06 7.07
CA THR A 31 16.27 -1.93 8.03
C THR A 31 15.98 -1.48 9.46
N VAL A 32 15.48 -2.38 10.29
CA VAL A 32 15.26 -2.13 11.73
C VAL A 32 16.52 -2.44 12.52
N THR A 33 17.11 -3.62 12.30
CA THR A 33 18.44 -4.03 12.79
C THR A 33 19.16 -4.85 11.71
N SER A 34 20.44 -5.16 11.89
CA SER A 34 21.20 -5.94 10.91
C SER A 34 20.48 -7.26 10.55
N GLY A 35 20.09 -7.42 9.29
CA GLY A 35 19.38 -8.59 8.79
C GLY A 35 17.86 -8.60 9.03
N PHE A 36 17.29 -7.58 9.69
CA PHE A 36 15.85 -7.46 9.90
C PHE A 36 15.27 -6.30 9.09
N VAL A 37 14.58 -6.66 7.99
CA VAL A 37 13.92 -5.72 7.07
C VAL A 37 12.42 -5.68 7.36
N ALA A 38 11.89 -4.47 7.43
CA ALA A 38 10.47 -4.19 7.60
C ALA A 38 9.93 -3.40 6.40
N LEU A 39 8.62 -3.53 6.17
CA LEU A 39 7.89 -2.86 5.10
C LEU A 39 6.54 -2.35 5.60
N SER A 40 6.19 -1.13 5.18
CA SER A 40 4.82 -0.63 5.23
C SER A 40 4.37 -0.13 3.86
N GLY A 41 3.08 -0.21 3.57
CA GLY A 41 2.55 0.36 2.33
C GLY A 41 1.05 0.15 2.18
N HIS A 42 0.51 0.74 1.12
CA HIS A 42 -0.91 0.72 0.81
C HIS A 42 -1.15 -0.24 -0.34
N VAL A 43 -2.23 -1.01 -0.24
CA VAL A 43 -2.58 -2.04 -1.22
C VAL A 43 -4.04 -1.87 -1.60
N GLU A 44 -4.27 -1.53 -2.86
CA GLU A 44 -5.60 -1.54 -3.42
C GLU A 44 -5.99 -2.99 -3.72
N VAL A 45 -7.13 -3.40 -3.18
CA VAL A 45 -7.67 -4.75 -3.35
C VAL A 45 -9.03 -4.71 -4.03
N ASP A 46 -9.26 -5.67 -4.92
CA ASP A 46 -10.58 -5.88 -5.50
C ASP A 46 -11.49 -6.67 -4.54
N GLU A 47 -12.78 -6.74 -4.88
CA GLU A 47 -13.78 -7.47 -4.06
C GLU A 47 -13.83 -8.97 -4.35
N THR A 48 -12.95 -9.50 -5.22
CA THR A 48 -12.96 -10.90 -5.61
C THR A 48 -12.38 -11.82 -4.55
N ARG A 49 -11.57 -11.27 -3.62
CA ARG A 49 -10.93 -12.03 -2.54
C ARG A 49 -11.00 -11.27 -1.20
N PRO A 50 -11.25 -11.97 -0.08
CA PRO A 50 -11.18 -11.35 1.24
C PRO A 50 -9.77 -10.84 1.56
N TRP A 51 -9.67 -9.65 2.16
CA TRP A 51 -8.40 -9.05 2.56
C TRP A 51 -7.47 -9.98 3.35
N PRO A 52 -7.94 -10.75 4.36
CA PRO A 52 -7.05 -11.65 5.12
C PRO A 52 -6.29 -12.66 4.25
N ASP A 53 -6.91 -13.17 3.18
CA ASP A 53 -6.30 -14.15 2.29
C ASP A 53 -5.25 -13.47 1.39
N VAL A 54 -5.56 -12.29 0.87
CA VAL A 54 -4.63 -11.48 0.06
C VAL A 54 -3.41 -11.07 0.90
N LEU A 55 -3.63 -10.66 2.16
CA LEU A 55 -2.56 -10.30 3.10
C LEU A 55 -1.61 -11.48 3.38
N LEU A 56 -2.15 -12.70 3.55
CA LEU A 56 -1.32 -13.89 3.76
C LEU A 56 -0.45 -14.22 2.54
N ASP A 57 -1.00 -14.07 1.34
CA ASP A 57 -0.26 -14.29 0.10
C ASP A 57 0.82 -13.23 -0.11
N LEU A 58 0.51 -11.95 0.16
CA LEU A 58 1.48 -10.85 0.14
C LEU A 58 2.61 -11.09 1.13
N ALA A 59 2.29 -11.42 2.38
CA ALA A 59 3.29 -11.73 3.40
C ALA A 59 4.19 -12.90 2.98
N ARG A 60 3.63 -13.92 2.33
CA ARG A 60 4.41 -15.05 1.80
C ARG A 60 5.36 -14.61 0.69
N VAL A 61 4.88 -13.85 -0.30
CA VAL A 61 5.69 -13.35 -1.42
C VAL A 61 6.83 -12.47 -0.91
N LEU A 62 6.52 -11.52 -0.03
CA LEU A 62 7.49 -10.59 0.56
C LEU A 62 8.59 -11.32 1.34
N ARG A 63 8.20 -12.31 2.15
CA ARG A 63 9.14 -13.14 2.89
C ARG A 63 10.02 -13.99 1.97
N VAL A 64 9.42 -14.73 1.04
CA VAL A 64 10.14 -15.74 0.24
C VAL A 64 11.08 -15.10 -0.78
N ARG A 65 10.64 -14.01 -1.43
CA ARG A 65 11.42 -13.37 -2.50
C ARG A 65 12.39 -12.31 -2.00
N PHE A 66 12.07 -11.63 -0.91
CA PHE A 66 12.82 -10.44 -0.46
C PHE A 66 13.32 -10.53 0.98
N GLY A 67 12.98 -11.59 1.72
CA GLY A 67 13.41 -11.73 3.13
C GLY A 67 12.76 -10.71 4.07
N ILE A 68 11.66 -10.07 3.67
CA ILE A 68 10.95 -9.08 4.48
C ILE A 68 10.02 -9.82 5.44
N LEU A 69 10.30 -9.74 6.73
CA LEU A 69 9.63 -10.54 7.76
C LEU A 69 8.57 -9.75 8.56
N HIS A 70 8.67 -8.42 8.55
CA HIS A 70 7.76 -7.54 9.27
C HIS A 70 7.04 -6.64 8.28
N VAL A 71 5.74 -6.85 8.12
CA VAL A 71 4.93 -6.25 7.07
C VAL A 71 3.66 -5.66 7.69
N THR A 72 3.43 -4.38 7.43
CA THR A 72 2.18 -3.67 7.78
C THR A 72 1.56 -3.12 6.51
N LEU A 73 0.42 -3.64 6.08
CA LEU A 73 -0.25 -3.20 4.85
C LEU A 73 -1.62 -2.65 5.16
N GLN A 74 -1.91 -1.45 4.65
CA GLN A 74 -3.24 -0.86 4.69
C GLN A 74 -4.02 -1.27 3.44
N PRO A 75 -5.14 -2.00 3.56
CA PRO A 75 -6.00 -2.30 2.42
C PRO A 75 -6.81 -1.06 2.02
N GLU A 76 -6.95 -0.85 0.72
CA GLU A 76 -7.75 0.22 0.14
C GLU A 76 -8.67 -0.33 -0.93
N GLN A 77 -9.80 0.37 -1.14
CA GLN A 77 -10.75 0.05 -2.19
C GLN A 77 -10.68 1.14 -3.27
N PRO A 78 -10.31 0.81 -4.53
CA PRO A 78 -10.07 1.78 -5.60
C PRO A 78 -11.21 2.77 -5.87
N ALA A 79 -12.45 2.40 -5.50
CA ALA A 79 -13.67 3.15 -5.81
C ALA A 79 -14.48 3.61 -4.58
N ALA A 80 -14.21 3.09 -3.38
CA ALA A 80 -15.06 3.34 -2.21
C ALA A 80 -14.67 4.60 -1.42
N LEU A 81 -13.48 5.17 -1.70
CA LEU A 81 -12.97 6.33 -0.97
C LEU A 81 -13.03 7.62 -1.82
N PRO A 82 -13.34 8.78 -1.21
CA PRO A 82 -13.20 10.08 -1.87
C PRO A 82 -11.79 10.27 -2.42
N GLU A 83 -11.64 11.04 -3.50
CA GLU A 83 -10.36 11.26 -4.20
C GLU A 83 -9.26 11.78 -3.26
N ALA A 84 -9.61 12.57 -2.24
CA ALA A 84 -8.67 13.00 -1.20
C ALA A 84 -7.95 11.80 -0.56
N PHE A 85 -8.69 10.76 -0.17
CA PHE A 85 -8.13 9.56 0.44
C PHE A 85 -7.43 8.62 -0.55
N ARG A 86 -7.57 8.84 -1.87
CA ARG A 86 -6.82 8.08 -2.89
C ARG A 86 -5.44 8.70 -3.17
N GLY A 87 -5.27 9.97 -2.83
CA GLY A 87 -3.96 10.61 -2.80
C GLY A 87 -3.20 10.23 -1.55
N CYS A 88 -2.94 8.96 -1.25
CA CYS A 88 -2.04 8.61 -0.15
C CYS A 88 -0.58 8.72 -0.58
N SER A 89 -0.17 9.94 -0.91
CA SER A 89 1.24 10.24 -1.16
C SER A 89 1.55 11.59 -0.53
N LEU A 90 2.35 11.56 0.54
CA LEU A 90 3.06 12.74 1.05
C LEU A 90 3.95 13.39 -0.02
N GLU A 91 4.16 12.71 -1.15
CA GLU A 91 4.95 13.14 -2.29
C GLU A 91 4.09 13.81 -3.39
N SER A 92 2.75 13.78 -3.27
CA SER A 92 1.83 14.48 -4.16
C SER A 92 1.19 15.71 -3.48
N PRO A 93 1.00 16.83 -4.19
CA PRO A 93 0.26 17.99 -3.66
C PRO A 93 -1.16 17.64 -3.20
N GLU A 94 -1.83 16.72 -3.89
CA GLU A 94 -3.16 16.22 -3.57
C GLU A 94 -3.17 15.41 -2.26
N GLY A 95 -2.15 14.58 -2.04
CA GLY A 95 -2.06 13.76 -0.84
C GLY A 95 -1.65 14.50 0.42
N LEU A 96 -0.77 15.50 0.30
CA LEU A 96 -0.51 16.44 1.38
C LEU A 96 -1.77 17.17 1.84
N ARG A 97 -2.67 17.52 0.91
CA ARG A 97 -3.96 18.14 1.24
C ARG A 97 -4.88 17.16 1.99
N SER A 98 -4.93 15.90 1.59
CA SER A 98 -5.80 14.92 2.28
C SER A 98 -5.40 14.66 3.73
N CYS A 99 -4.11 14.72 4.06
CA CYS A 99 -3.65 14.52 5.44
C CYS A 99 -3.90 15.73 6.35
N LEU A 100 -4.10 16.92 5.77
CA LEU A 100 -4.17 18.20 6.50
C LEU A 100 -5.58 18.80 6.53
N LEU A 101 -6.51 18.30 5.72
CA LEU A 101 -7.89 18.75 5.72
C LEU A 101 -8.70 18.00 6.80
N PRO A 102 -9.48 18.71 7.64
CA PRO A 102 -10.47 18.09 8.50
C PRO A 102 -11.41 17.21 7.65
N LEU A 103 -11.75 16.01 8.15
CA LEU A 103 -12.61 15.06 7.45
C LEU A 103 -13.95 15.66 7.00
N ASP A 104 -14.40 16.66 7.74
CA ASP A 104 -15.67 17.38 7.56
C ASP A 104 -15.63 18.34 6.35
N GLU A 105 -14.44 18.66 5.83
CA GLU A 105 -14.21 19.61 4.73
C GLU A 105 -13.84 18.92 3.40
N VAL A 106 -13.68 17.59 3.40
CA VAL A 106 -13.43 16.81 2.18
C VAL A 106 -14.73 16.74 1.37
N PRO A 107 -14.80 17.32 0.15
CA PRO A 107 -16.03 17.27 -0.64
C PRO A 107 -16.38 15.82 -0.97
N LEU A 108 -17.55 15.37 -0.51
CA LEU A 108 -18.13 14.11 -0.95
C LEU A 108 -18.56 14.28 -2.41
N THR A 109 -17.66 13.99 -3.36
CA THR A 109 -18.06 13.85 -4.75
C THR A 109 -18.94 12.61 -4.88
N THR A 110 -20.24 12.84 -5.02
CA THR A 110 -21.20 11.79 -5.38
C THR A 110 -20.87 11.32 -6.78
N HIS A 111 -20.44 10.06 -6.92
CA HIS A 111 -20.38 9.41 -8.23
C HIS A 111 -21.79 9.41 -8.84
N ARG A 112 -22.00 10.18 -9.91
CA ARG A 112 -23.17 9.97 -10.77
C ARG A 112 -22.95 8.68 -11.55
N HIS A 113 -23.93 7.79 -11.44
CA HIS A 113 -24.09 6.55 -12.22
C HIS A 113 -23.95 6.77 -13.72
#